data_AF-A0A367MBH6-F1
#
_entry.id   AF-A0A367MBH6-F1
#
_cell.length_a   1.000
_cell.length_b   1.000
_cell.length_c   1.000
_cell.angle_alpha   90.00
_cell.angle_beta   90.00
_cell.angle_gamma   90.00
#
_symmetry.space_group_name_H-M   'P 1'
#
loop_
_entity.id
_entity.type
_entity.pdbx_description
1 polymer ?
#
loop_
_entity_poly.entity_id
_entity_poly.type
_entity_poly.pdbx_seq_one_letter_code
_entity_poly.pdbx_strand_id
1 'polypeptide(L)'
;MPALRSLIAILFLGLCLASPPLLAQSEPPSAETVQQSLDKLAERKLAEADQKVAKASLEQTLKFLAARDEALQSLEDLKKRLSDAPRQIEENQRELERLKKTKERPVSERYSGESAARLEMLLNDRTTQQAEWQKALGEANSLSITAETRPERAQAGISSMQARILEIGSLLKAGKESGKTINADRRGELLAEQAALTVQSQLLRQELAGNNLLQDLGKSQHDLLTEKISRLEKETLDLQALISEKRREQSEKTVAELSKEGAQGAGTDSLLSQENAKNLRLSDYLLRATDRLNVLTRRNLETKQQLDNLTQSNQALEEQINVLRGSLLLSRILYKQKQALPKIKADQSLADEIADLRLGQFELNQERDKLATPQQYLDDLLAQQPSEQVTPELRKDLDTLLATRSELLERLNHELNALLNEAITLQLNQKQLLSTSESLRTTLDEQMFWIPSNQPLDLSWFKMTPTLLKNQLTEIPWGSGVRELGEGLVDRPLLFLPLFLLIAALLWKRRYLYDKLAELNDDIGHFKRDSQLHTPLA
;
A
#
# COMPACT_ATOMS: atom_id res chain seq x y z
N MET A 1 -84.67 7.74 13.03
CA MET A 1 -83.77 6.61 12.71
C MET A 1 -82.38 6.99 12.17
N PRO A 2 -82.13 8.09 11.40
CA PRO A 2 -80.79 8.35 10.85
C PRO A 2 -79.78 8.90 11.88
N ALA A 3 -80.24 9.70 12.85
CA ALA A 3 -79.37 10.29 13.87
C ALA A 3 -78.71 9.24 14.80
N LEU A 4 -79.41 8.13 15.09
CA LEU A 4 -78.89 7.06 15.95
C LEU A 4 -77.74 6.28 15.27
N ARG A 5 -77.81 6.12 13.94
CA ARG A 5 -76.76 5.46 13.15
C ARG A 5 -75.49 6.31 13.06
N SER A 6 -75.63 7.63 12.92
CA SER A 6 -74.50 8.56 12.94
C SER A 6 -73.82 8.62 14.31
N LEU A 7 -74.60 8.56 15.40
CA LEU A 7 -74.06 8.54 16.76
C LEU A 7 -73.29 7.24 17.05
N ILE A 8 -73.80 6.09 16.60
CA ILE A 8 -73.11 4.79 16.73
C ILE A 8 -71.83 4.77 15.88
N ALA A 9 -71.85 5.35 14.68
CA ALA A 9 -70.66 5.44 13.81
C ALA A 9 -69.57 6.34 14.42
N ILE A 10 -69.94 7.47 15.04
CA ILE A 10 -69.01 8.37 15.73
C ILE A 10 -68.49 7.72 17.02
N LEU A 11 -69.32 6.95 17.74
CA LEU A 11 -68.90 6.21 18.92
C LEU A 11 -67.91 5.09 18.57
N PHE A 12 -68.12 4.39 17.45
CA PHE A 12 -67.17 3.38 16.93
C PHE A 12 -65.87 4.02 16.43
N LEU A 13 -65.94 5.17 15.75
CA LEU A 13 -64.74 5.90 15.32
C LEU A 13 -63.93 6.42 16.52
N GLY A 14 -64.62 6.89 17.57
CA GLY A 14 -64.02 7.31 18.84
C GLY A 14 -63.40 6.15 19.63
N LEU A 15 -64.01 4.96 19.61
CA LEU A 15 -63.46 3.75 20.24
C LEU A 15 -62.21 3.22 19.50
N CYS A 16 -62.16 3.35 18.17
CA CYS A 16 -60.98 3.01 17.38
C CYS A 16 -59.81 4.00 17.56
N LEU A 17 -60.10 5.26 17.91
CA LEU A 17 -59.08 6.30 18.17
C LEU A 17 -58.62 6.34 19.64
N ALA A 18 -59.39 5.77 20.57
CA ALA A 18 -59.07 5.68 22.00
C ALA A 18 -58.39 4.35 22.39
N SER A 19 -57.95 3.55 21.43
CA SER A 19 -57.06 2.43 21.69
C SER A 19 -55.65 3.00 21.91
N PRO A 20 -55.01 2.84 23.09
CA PRO A 20 -53.59 3.16 23.21
C PRO A 20 -52.84 2.33 22.16
N PRO A 21 -51.75 2.85 21.53
CA PRO A 21 -50.92 2.02 20.67
C PRO A 21 -50.38 0.89 21.54
N LEU A 22 -50.97 -0.30 21.42
CA LEU A 22 -50.46 -1.51 22.04
C LEU A 22 -49.28 -2.02 21.19
N LEU A 23 -48.31 -1.13 20.95
CA LEU A 23 -46.92 -1.50 20.81
C LEU A 23 -46.38 -1.63 22.23
N ALA A 24 -46.74 -2.73 22.89
CA ALA A 24 -45.84 -3.27 23.89
C ALA A 24 -44.60 -3.77 23.14
N GLN A 25 -43.75 -2.82 22.70
CA GLN A 25 -42.34 -3.08 22.49
C GLN A 25 -41.83 -3.42 23.88
N SER A 26 -41.82 -4.72 24.20
CA SER A 26 -41.08 -5.18 25.36
C SER A 26 -39.63 -4.79 25.10
N GLU A 27 -39.18 -3.74 25.78
CA GLU A 27 -37.82 -3.24 25.70
C GLU A 27 -36.84 -4.39 25.95
N PRO A 28 -35.71 -4.46 25.21
CA PRO A 28 -34.71 -5.48 25.47
C PRO A 28 -34.22 -5.37 26.93
N PRO A 29 -33.82 -6.48 27.57
CA PRO A 29 -33.28 -6.43 28.92
C PRO A 29 -32.02 -5.55 28.98
N SER A 30 -31.77 -4.89 30.11
CA SER A 30 -30.56 -4.08 30.26
C SER A 30 -29.33 -4.96 30.46
N ALA A 31 -28.16 -4.52 29.99
CA ALA A 31 -26.92 -5.29 30.11
C ALA A 31 -26.60 -5.65 31.57
N GLU A 32 -26.85 -4.72 32.51
CA GLU A 32 -26.70 -4.96 33.96
C GLU A 32 -27.62 -6.07 34.47
N THR A 33 -28.89 -6.08 34.05
CA THR A 33 -29.84 -7.14 34.46
C THR A 33 -29.46 -8.50 33.88
N VAL A 34 -28.94 -8.55 32.65
CA VAL A 34 -28.47 -9.78 32.01
C VAL A 34 -27.20 -10.28 32.71
N GLN A 35 -26.26 -9.39 33.07
CA GLN A 35 -25.04 -9.77 33.79
C GLN A 35 -25.37 -10.34 35.18
N GLN A 36 -26.24 -9.68 35.94
CA GLN A 36 -26.69 -10.19 37.24
C GLN A 36 -27.38 -11.56 37.12
N SER A 37 -28.06 -11.80 35.99
CA SER A 37 -28.74 -13.05 35.70
C SER A 37 -27.78 -14.20 35.35
N LEU A 38 -26.63 -13.86 34.73
CA LEU A 38 -25.50 -14.77 34.51
C LEU A 38 -24.78 -15.11 35.82
N ASP A 39 -24.54 -14.11 36.66
CA ASP A 39 -23.85 -14.31 37.95
C ASP A 39 -24.67 -15.19 38.91
N LYS A 40 -26.00 -15.03 38.90
CA LYS A 40 -26.94 -15.84 39.69
C LYS A 40 -27.41 -17.12 39.00
N LEU A 41 -26.81 -17.50 37.88
CA LEU A 41 -27.23 -18.66 37.08
C LEU A 41 -27.12 -19.99 37.85
N ALA A 42 -26.11 -20.11 38.73
CA ALA A 42 -25.94 -21.28 39.61
C ALA A 42 -27.05 -21.40 40.67
N GLU A 43 -27.68 -20.29 41.07
CA GLU A 43 -28.75 -20.26 42.08
C GLU A 43 -30.10 -20.73 41.51
N ARG A 44 -30.25 -20.79 40.18
CA ARG A 44 -31.49 -21.16 39.48
C ARG A 44 -31.88 -22.64 39.58
N LYS A 45 -31.01 -23.50 40.15
CA LYS A 45 -31.24 -24.96 40.34
C LYS A 45 -31.77 -25.68 39.08
N LEU A 46 -31.26 -25.29 37.91
CA LEU A 46 -31.60 -25.91 36.63
C LEU A 46 -30.83 -27.22 36.42
N ALA A 47 -31.33 -28.09 35.55
CA ALA A 47 -30.55 -29.24 35.08
C ALA A 47 -29.31 -28.75 34.30
N GLU A 48 -28.21 -29.51 34.32
CA GLU A 48 -26.94 -29.08 33.74
C GLU A 48 -27.05 -28.71 32.23
N ALA A 49 -27.89 -29.43 31.49
CA ALA A 49 -28.16 -29.13 30.08
C ALA A 49 -28.90 -27.78 29.89
N ASP A 50 -29.93 -27.52 30.69
CA ASP A 50 -30.71 -26.27 30.64
C ASP A 50 -29.90 -25.07 31.13
N GLN A 51 -29.02 -25.30 32.10
CA GLN A 51 -28.10 -24.28 32.61
C GLN A 51 -27.09 -23.84 31.53
N LYS A 52 -26.56 -24.77 30.73
CA LYS A 52 -25.68 -24.46 29.59
C LYS A 52 -26.41 -23.68 28.50
N VAL A 53 -27.64 -24.04 28.18
CA VAL A 53 -28.48 -23.31 27.20
C VAL A 53 -28.80 -21.90 27.68
N ALA A 54 -29.19 -21.74 28.95
CA ALA A 54 -29.46 -20.43 29.54
C ALA A 54 -28.20 -19.54 29.54
N LYS A 55 -27.05 -20.09 29.92
CA LYS A 55 -25.77 -19.37 29.90
C LYS A 55 -25.44 -18.86 28.49
N ALA A 56 -25.53 -19.72 27.47
CA ALA A 56 -25.26 -19.34 26.09
C ALA A 56 -26.23 -18.25 25.59
N SER A 57 -27.52 -18.35 25.92
CA SER A 57 -28.53 -17.34 25.55
C SER A 57 -28.26 -15.98 26.20
N LEU A 58 -27.87 -15.96 27.47
CA LEU A 58 -27.54 -14.71 28.17
C LEU A 58 -26.23 -14.08 27.68
N GLU A 59 -25.19 -14.89 27.42
CA GLU A 59 -23.94 -14.40 26.80
C GLU A 59 -24.20 -13.83 25.40
N GLN A 60 -25.05 -14.49 24.62
CA GLN A 60 -25.45 -14.02 23.30
C GLN A 60 -26.29 -12.73 23.38
N THR A 61 -27.17 -12.63 24.38
CA THR A 61 -27.93 -11.41 24.68
C THR A 61 -26.97 -10.23 24.94
N LEU A 62 -25.94 -10.42 25.76
CA LEU A 62 -24.92 -9.38 26.01
C LEU A 62 -24.20 -8.96 24.73
N LYS A 63 -23.84 -9.91 23.86
CA LYS A 63 -23.22 -9.59 22.56
C LYS A 63 -24.13 -8.74 21.68
N PHE A 64 -25.42 -9.06 21.61
CA PHE A 64 -26.37 -8.25 20.84
C PHE A 64 -26.57 -6.85 21.44
N LEU A 65 -26.63 -6.73 22.77
CA LEU A 65 -26.70 -5.43 23.44
C LEU A 65 -25.45 -4.59 23.16
N ALA A 66 -24.26 -5.19 23.24
CA ALA A 66 -23.01 -4.50 22.89
C ALA A 66 -23.00 -4.05 21.41
N ALA A 67 -23.39 -4.91 20.48
CA ALA A 67 -23.48 -4.58 19.06
C ALA A 67 -24.51 -3.47 18.77
N ARG A 68 -25.60 -3.40 19.54
CA ARG A 68 -26.57 -2.30 19.47
C ARG A 68 -25.91 -1.00 19.91
N ASP A 69 -25.22 -1.00 21.04
CA ASP A 69 -24.62 0.20 21.62
C ASP A 69 -23.48 0.75 20.74
N GLU A 70 -22.66 -0.14 20.16
CA GLU A 70 -21.65 0.20 19.15
C GLU A 70 -22.28 0.82 17.88
N ALA A 71 -23.39 0.24 17.40
CA ALA A 71 -24.11 0.77 16.25
C ALA A 71 -24.76 2.14 16.55
N LEU A 72 -25.22 2.38 17.78
CA LEU A 72 -25.74 3.69 18.22
C LEU A 72 -24.62 4.75 18.24
N GLN A 73 -23.44 4.40 18.75
CA GLN A 73 -22.27 5.29 18.74
C GLN A 73 -21.85 5.62 17.30
N SER A 74 -21.73 4.59 16.45
CA SER A 74 -21.39 4.75 15.03
C SER A 74 -22.39 5.64 14.29
N LEU A 75 -23.67 5.54 14.63
CA LEU A 75 -24.73 6.37 14.05
C LEU A 75 -24.58 7.84 14.47
N GLU A 76 -24.20 8.10 15.72
CA GLU A 76 -23.97 9.47 16.19
C GLU A 76 -22.71 10.08 15.55
N ASP A 77 -21.64 9.30 15.43
CA ASP A 77 -20.42 9.74 14.74
C ASP A 77 -20.64 9.97 13.25
N LEU A 78 -21.45 9.11 12.61
CA LEU A 78 -21.87 9.30 11.23
C LEU A 78 -22.64 10.62 11.05
N LYS A 79 -23.58 10.93 11.94
CA LYS A 79 -24.33 12.21 11.86
C LYS A 79 -23.40 13.41 11.95
N LYS A 80 -22.45 13.40 12.90
CA LYS A 80 -21.45 14.48 13.04
C LYS A 80 -20.60 14.60 11.77
N ARG A 81 -20.14 13.47 11.23
CA ARG A 81 -19.36 13.45 9.99
C ARG A 81 -20.16 13.99 8.81
N LEU A 82 -21.44 13.64 8.69
CA LEU A 82 -22.33 14.15 7.64
C LEU A 82 -22.63 15.64 7.80
N SER A 83 -22.73 16.17 9.02
CA SER A 83 -22.91 17.61 9.23
C SER A 83 -21.64 18.42 8.93
N ASP A 84 -20.46 17.86 9.21
CA ASP A 84 -19.18 18.55 8.99
C ASP A 84 -18.67 18.43 7.55
N ALA A 85 -19.08 17.37 6.83
CA ALA A 85 -18.61 17.07 5.48
C ALA A 85 -18.72 18.25 4.48
N PRO A 86 -19.85 18.99 4.37
CA PRO A 86 -19.97 20.09 3.41
C PRO A 86 -18.92 21.18 3.63
N ARG A 87 -18.66 21.54 4.89
CA ARG A 87 -17.65 22.53 5.27
C ARG A 87 -16.25 22.02 4.94
N GLN A 88 -15.94 20.77 5.28
CA GLN A 88 -14.63 20.17 4.98
C GLN A 88 -14.38 20.07 3.48
N ILE A 89 -15.40 19.69 2.69
CA ILE A 89 -15.31 19.64 1.22
C ILE A 89 -14.96 21.02 0.67
N GLU A 90 -15.66 22.07 1.11
CA GLU A 90 -15.41 23.43 0.65
C GLU A 90 -14.01 23.93 1.07
N GLU A 91 -13.59 23.69 2.31
CA GLU A 91 -12.25 24.02 2.79
C GLU A 91 -11.17 23.31 1.96
N ASN A 92 -11.34 22.00 1.70
CA ASN A 92 -10.40 21.20 0.91
C ASN A 92 -10.28 21.71 -0.52
N GLN A 93 -11.41 22.01 -1.17
CA GLN A 93 -11.43 22.52 -2.54
C GLN A 93 -10.78 23.90 -2.64
N ARG A 94 -11.09 24.81 -1.70
CA ARG A 94 -10.48 26.15 -1.64
C ARG A 94 -8.97 26.06 -1.44
N GLU A 95 -8.50 25.18 -0.54
CA GLU A 95 -7.08 24.99 -0.30
C GLU A 95 -6.38 24.37 -1.53
N LEU A 96 -6.98 23.37 -2.16
CA LEU A 96 -6.46 22.75 -3.38
C LEU A 96 -6.32 23.77 -4.51
N GLU A 97 -7.33 24.61 -4.73
CA GLU A 97 -7.26 25.68 -5.72
C GLU A 97 -6.16 26.70 -5.39
N ARG A 98 -6.02 27.06 -4.12
CA ARG A 98 -4.96 27.97 -3.67
C ARG A 98 -3.58 27.38 -3.94
N LEU A 99 -3.38 26.11 -3.63
CA LEU A 99 -2.12 25.41 -3.91
C LEU A 99 -1.85 25.42 -5.41
N LYS A 100 -2.80 24.96 -6.25
CA LYS A 100 -2.65 24.95 -7.71
C LYS A 100 -2.34 26.32 -8.33
N LYS A 101 -2.90 27.40 -7.80
CA LYS A 101 -2.62 28.79 -8.27
C LYS A 101 -1.27 29.32 -7.77
N THR A 102 -0.76 28.82 -6.65
CA THR A 102 0.48 29.32 -6.03
C THR A 102 1.69 28.61 -6.64
N LYS A 103 2.56 29.38 -7.31
CA LYS A 103 3.89 28.90 -7.70
C LYS A 103 4.78 28.80 -6.47
N GLU A 104 5.42 27.65 -6.30
CA GLU A 104 6.42 27.46 -5.27
C GLU A 104 7.67 28.29 -5.58
N ARG A 105 8.14 29.02 -4.57
CA ARG A 105 9.47 29.61 -4.61
C ARG A 105 10.51 28.50 -4.48
N PRO A 106 11.60 28.51 -5.27
CA PRO A 106 12.67 27.54 -5.14
C PRO A 106 13.18 27.45 -3.70
N VAL A 107 13.43 26.22 -3.23
CA VAL A 107 13.95 25.96 -1.88
C VAL A 107 15.30 26.67 -1.67
N SER A 108 16.14 26.70 -2.71
CA SER A 108 17.42 27.40 -2.71
C SER A 108 17.30 28.89 -2.40
N GLU A 109 16.27 29.57 -2.93
CA GLU A 109 16.02 30.99 -2.65
C GLU A 109 15.40 31.20 -1.26
N ARG A 110 14.54 30.27 -0.83
CA ARG A 110 13.81 30.39 0.45
C ARG A 110 14.72 30.18 1.66
N TYR A 111 15.70 29.29 1.57
CA TYR A 111 16.55 28.89 2.70
C TYR A 111 18.05 29.12 2.46
N SER A 112 18.42 30.04 1.56
CA SER A 112 19.82 30.30 1.18
C SER A 112 20.76 30.63 2.35
N GLY A 113 20.22 31.28 3.40
CA GLY A 113 20.94 31.67 4.62
C GLY A 113 20.89 30.66 5.77
N GLU A 114 20.19 29.54 5.62
CA GLU A 114 20.13 28.50 6.65
C GLU A 114 21.37 27.59 6.61
N SER A 115 21.75 27.02 7.75
CA SER A 115 22.86 26.06 7.84
C SER A 115 22.43 24.65 7.41
N ALA A 116 23.39 23.82 6.98
CA ALA A 116 23.11 22.43 6.61
C ALA A 116 22.39 21.65 7.72
N ALA A 117 22.84 21.78 8.97
CA ALA A 117 22.22 21.14 10.12
C ALA A 117 20.74 21.56 10.33
N ARG A 118 20.40 22.83 10.09
CA ARG A 118 19.02 23.32 10.23
C ARG A 118 18.13 22.85 9.08
N LEU A 119 18.67 22.78 7.87
CA LEU A 119 18.01 22.19 6.72
C LEU A 119 17.73 20.70 6.91
N GLU A 120 18.63 19.96 7.58
CA GLU A 120 18.43 18.55 7.92
C GLU A 120 17.31 18.34 8.95
N MET A 121 17.22 19.19 9.97
CA MET A 121 16.08 19.17 10.90
C MET A 121 14.77 19.42 10.16
N LEU A 122 14.75 20.42 9.27
CA LEU A 122 13.59 20.72 8.44
C LEU A 122 13.22 19.54 7.53
N LEU A 123 14.20 18.86 6.94
CA LEU A 123 13.99 17.66 6.13
C LEU A 123 13.33 16.54 6.94
N ASN A 124 13.75 16.34 8.19
CA ASN A 124 13.15 15.35 9.08
C ASN A 124 11.70 15.70 9.45
N ASP A 125 11.42 16.98 9.71
CA ASP A 125 10.06 17.46 9.97
C ASP A 125 9.14 17.24 8.75
N ARG A 126 9.65 17.56 7.55
CA ARG A 126 8.93 17.35 6.28
C ARG A 126 8.68 15.86 6.02
N THR A 127 9.64 15.00 6.33
CA THR A 127 9.49 13.54 6.21
C THR A 127 8.41 13.02 7.17
N THR A 128 8.34 13.53 8.39
CA THR A 128 7.31 13.17 9.37
C THR A 128 5.92 13.63 8.91
N GLN A 129 5.82 14.87 8.42
CA GLN A 129 4.60 15.40 7.84
C GLN A 129 4.12 14.61 6.61
N GLN A 130 5.06 14.14 5.79
CA GLN A 130 4.75 13.28 4.63
C GLN A 130 4.08 11.98 5.09
N ALA A 131 4.62 11.32 6.12
CA ALA A 131 4.03 10.09 6.66
C ALA A 131 2.60 10.30 7.21
N GLU A 132 2.35 11.41 7.90
CA GLU A 132 1.01 11.76 8.39
C GLU A 132 0.01 11.99 7.25
N TRP A 133 0.41 12.76 6.22
CA TRP A 133 -0.45 13.01 5.06
C TRP A 133 -0.68 11.76 4.22
N GLN A 134 0.33 10.90 4.10
CA GLN A 134 0.19 9.59 3.45
C GLN A 134 -0.84 8.75 4.19
N LYS A 135 -0.77 8.63 5.53
CA LYS A 135 -1.79 7.93 6.31
C LYS A 135 -3.20 8.48 6.06
N ALA A 136 -3.36 9.81 6.11
CA ALA A 136 -4.64 10.46 5.82
C ALA A 136 -5.13 10.20 4.38
N LEU A 137 -4.23 10.09 3.40
CA LEU A 137 -4.57 9.74 2.02
C LEU A 137 -5.09 8.30 1.94
N GLY A 138 -4.56 7.39 2.75
CA GLY A 138 -5.05 6.01 2.89
C GLY A 138 -6.47 5.96 3.42
N GLU A 139 -6.76 6.73 4.47
CA GLU A 139 -8.09 6.85 5.05
C GLU A 139 -9.10 7.46 4.05
N ALA A 140 -8.69 8.48 3.29
CA ALA A 140 -9.50 9.08 2.23
C ALA A 140 -9.82 8.08 1.10
N ASN A 141 -8.83 7.26 0.72
CA ASN A 141 -9.01 6.19 -0.27
C ASN A 141 -9.96 5.09 0.23
N SER A 142 -9.80 4.63 1.48
CA SER A 142 -10.73 3.68 2.09
C SER A 142 -12.16 4.22 2.12
N LEU A 143 -12.34 5.50 2.49
CA LEU A 143 -13.64 6.15 2.49
C LEU A 143 -14.26 6.17 1.08
N SER A 144 -13.48 6.54 0.06
CA SER A 144 -13.96 6.60 -1.33
C SER A 144 -14.41 5.22 -1.83
N ILE A 145 -13.58 4.19 -1.65
CA ILE A 145 -13.90 2.82 -2.11
C ILE A 145 -15.09 2.24 -1.33
N THR A 146 -15.14 2.49 -0.03
CA THR A 146 -16.26 2.09 0.81
C THR A 146 -17.55 2.76 0.33
N ALA A 147 -17.53 4.06 0.01
CA ALA A 147 -18.68 4.78 -0.51
C ALA A 147 -19.13 4.28 -1.90
N GLU A 148 -18.21 3.92 -2.79
CA GLU A 148 -18.54 3.36 -4.10
C GLU A 148 -19.25 2.00 -4.01
N THR A 149 -18.86 1.17 -3.06
CA THR A 149 -19.38 -0.21 -2.91
C THR A 149 -20.49 -0.35 -1.88
N ARG A 150 -20.82 0.73 -1.15
CA ARG A 150 -21.85 0.74 -0.11
C ARG A 150 -23.26 0.48 -0.64
N PRO A 151 -23.72 1.03 -1.78
CA PRO A 151 -25.10 0.85 -2.23
C PRO A 151 -25.53 -0.61 -2.36
N GLU A 152 -24.72 -1.42 -3.03
CA GLU A 152 -24.98 -2.84 -3.25
C GLU A 152 -25.01 -3.61 -1.91
N ARG A 153 -24.00 -3.41 -1.07
CA ARG A 153 -23.86 -4.11 0.23
C ARG A 153 -24.97 -3.72 1.21
N ALA A 154 -25.28 -2.43 1.32
CA ALA A 154 -26.29 -1.94 2.25
C ALA A 154 -27.69 -2.40 1.81
N GLN A 155 -28.00 -2.45 0.51
CA GLN A 155 -29.29 -3.01 0.05
C GLN A 155 -29.46 -4.48 0.46
N ALA A 156 -28.45 -5.32 0.21
CA ALA A 156 -28.47 -6.73 0.59
C ALA A 156 -28.57 -6.91 2.13
N GLY A 157 -27.75 -6.17 2.88
CA GLY A 157 -27.74 -6.21 4.35
C GLY A 157 -29.05 -5.72 4.97
N ILE A 158 -29.60 -4.61 4.50
CA ILE A 158 -30.87 -4.08 4.97
C ILE A 158 -32.02 -5.07 4.71
N SER A 159 -32.02 -5.74 3.54
CA SER A 159 -33.04 -6.74 3.22
C SER A 159 -32.98 -7.96 4.14
N SER A 160 -31.78 -8.49 4.41
CA SER A 160 -31.61 -9.65 5.29
C SER A 160 -31.95 -9.32 6.74
N MET A 161 -31.52 -8.15 7.25
CA MET A 161 -31.86 -7.66 8.58
C MET A 161 -33.38 -7.48 8.74
N GLN A 162 -34.06 -6.91 7.75
CA GLN A 162 -35.52 -6.75 7.78
C GLN A 162 -36.25 -8.09 7.80
N ALA A 163 -35.82 -9.06 6.97
CA ALA A 163 -36.40 -10.40 6.99
C ALA A 163 -36.26 -11.05 8.37
N ARG A 164 -35.08 -10.93 8.99
CA ARG A 164 -34.81 -11.46 10.33
C ARG A 164 -35.63 -10.75 11.42
N ILE A 165 -35.78 -9.43 11.35
CA ILE A 165 -36.62 -8.66 12.29
C ILE A 165 -38.09 -9.13 12.23
N LEU A 166 -38.61 -9.39 11.02
CA LEU A 166 -39.97 -9.90 10.84
C LEU A 166 -40.12 -11.32 11.38
N GLU A 167 -39.14 -12.19 11.14
CA GLU A 167 -39.09 -13.55 11.69
C GLU A 167 -39.10 -13.53 13.22
N ILE A 168 -38.21 -12.75 13.85
CA ILE A 168 -38.17 -12.58 15.31
C ILE A 168 -39.52 -12.07 15.83
N GLY A 169 -40.11 -11.08 15.16
CA GLY A 169 -41.43 -10.57 15.51
C GLY A 169 -42.53 -11.63 15.45
N SER A 170 -42.45 -12.57 14.50
CA SER A 170 -43.38 -13.70 14.40
C SER A 170 -43.19 -14.72 15.52
N LEU A 171 -41.94 -15.04 15.88
CA LEU A 171 -41.59 -15.94 16.99
C LEU A 171 -42.07 -15.39 18.33
N LEU A 172 -41.82 -14.10 18.57
CA LEU A 172 -42.23 -13.42 19.80
C LEU A 172 -43.76 -13.35 19.95
N LYS A 173 -44.49 -13.16 18.84
CA LYS A 173 -45.97 -13.18 18.82
C LYS A 173 -46.53 -14.59 19.03
N ALA A 174 -45.93 -15.60 18.39
CA ALA A 174 -46.35 -16.99 18.53
C ALA A 174 -46.02 -17.56 19.93
N GLY A 175 -45.00 -17.00 20.60
CA GLY A 175 -44.51 -17.48 21.90
C GLY A 175 -43.91 -18.89 21.85
N LYS A 176 -43.67 -19.41 20.63
CA LYS A 176 -43.19 -20.76 20.37
C LYS A 176 -42.12 -20.75 19.29
N GLU A 177 -41.07 -21.52 19.50
CA GLU A 177 -39.98 -21.75 18.54
C GLU A 177 -39.83 -23.27 18.38
N SER A 178 -39.92 -23.78 17.15
CA SER A 178 -39.83 -25.22 16.86
C SER A 178 -40.73 -26.11 17.73
N GLY A 179 -41.94 -25.64 18.03
CA GLY A 179 -42.94 -26.37 18.83
C GLY A 179 -42.77 -26.28 20.35
N LYS A 180 -41.70 -25.66 20.86
CA LYS A 180 -41.46 -25.42 22.30
C LYS A 180 -41.82 -23.99 22.69
N THR A 181 -42.28 -23.78 23.92
CA THR A 181 -42.54 -22.43 24.46
C THR A 181 -41.24 -21.67 24.65
N ILE A 182 -41.20 -20.41 24.22
CA ILE A 182 -40.03 -19.54 24.39
C ILE A 182 -39.92 -19.17 25.88
N ASN A 183 -38.78 -19.49 26.50
CA ASN A 183 -38.50 -19.12 27.90
C ASN A 183 -38.08 -17.64 28.01
N ALA A 184 -37.97 -17.13 29.24
CA ALA A 184 -37.65 -15.72 29.48
C ALA A 184 -36.26 -15.32 28.93
N ASP A 185 -35.25 -16.18 29.10
CA ASP A 185 -33.88 -15.92 28.63
C ASP A 185 -33.85 -15.83 27.09
N ARG A 186 -34.45 -16.79 26.37
CA ARG A 186 -34.55 -16.79 24.90
C ARG A 186 -35.38 -15.62 24.37
N ARG A 187 -36.44 -15.23 25.08
CA ARG A 187 -37.22 -14.03 24.75
C ARG A 187 -36.36 -12.77 24.87
N GLY A 188 -35.54 -12.67 25.92
CA GLY A 188 -34.59 -11.58 26.10
C GLY A 188 -33.55 -11.51 24.99
N GLU A 189 -33.00 -12.67 24.59
CA GLU A 189 -32.06 -12.78 23.47
C GLU A 189 -32.67 -12.29 22.15
N LEU A 190 -33.88 -12.74 21.81
CA LEU A 190 -34.60 -12.34 20.59
C LEU A 190 -34.91 -10.83 20.57
N LEU A 191 -35.27 -10.25 21.71
CA LEU A 191 -35.51 -8.81 21.83
C LEU A 191 -34.22 -8.00 21.68
N ALA A 192 -33.11 -8.47 22.26
CA ALA A 192 -31.81 -7.85 22.09
C ALA A 192 -31.32 -7.94 20.64
N GLU A 193 -31.49 -9.10 19.99
CA GLU A 193 -31.19 -9.29 18.55
C GLU A 193 -32.01 -8.32 17.69
N GLN A 194 -33.33 -8.23 17.91
CA GLN A 194 -34.19 -7.30 17.18
C GLN A 194 -33.76 -5.84 17.35
N ALA A 195 -33.42 -5.43 18.57
CA ALA A 195 -32.96 -4.06 18.84
C ALA A 195 -31.63 -3.77 18.13
N ALA A 196 -30.67 -4.68 18.17
CA ALA A 196 -29.38 -4.54 17.49
C ALA A 196 -29.56 -4.42 15.97
N LEU A 197 -30.33 -5.33 15.35
CA LEU A 197 -30.61 -5.32 13.91
C LEU A 197 -31.35 -4.05 13.47
N THR A 198 -32.24 -3.52 14.32
CA THR A 198 -32.98 -2.29 14.02
C THR A 198 -32.04 -1.09 13.94
N VAL A 199 -31.14 -0.94 14.91
CA VAL A 199 -30.13 0.15 14.90
C VAL A 199 -29.15 -0.02 13.75
N GLN A 200 -28.65 -1.23 13.49
CA GLN A 200 -27.75 -1.48 12.36
C GLN A 200 -28.41 -1.18 11.01
N SER A 201 -29.69 -1.53 10.84
CA SER A 201 -30.44 -1.18 9.63
C SER A 201 -30.61 0.34 9.49
N GLN A 202 -30.84 1.05 10.60
CA GLN A 202 -30.91 2.51 10.61
C GLN A 202 -29.58 3.15 10.24
N LEU A 203 -28.46 2.64 10.77
CA LEU A 203 -27.11 3.08 10.44
C LEU A 203 -26.87 2.95 8.93
N LEU A 204 -27.06 1.76 8.36
CA LEU A 204 -26.86 1.52 6.92
C LEU A 204 -27.75 2.42 6.04
N ARG A 205 -29.00 2.69 6.47
CA ARG A 205 -29.89 3.62 5.75
C ARG A 205 -29.38 5.05 5.79
N GLN A 206 -28.84 5.51 6.91
CA GLN A 206 -28.24 6.85 7.01
C GLN A 206 -26.95 6.94 6.20
N GLU A 207 -26.12 5.90 6.21
CA GLU A 207 -24.91 5.84 5.40
C GLU A 207 -25.22 5.85 3.89
N LEU A 208 -26.31 5.21 3.47
CA LEU A 208 -26.82 5.25 2.10
C LEU A 208 -27.31 6.65 1.72
N ALA A 209 -28.10 7.28 2.59
CA ALA A 209 -28.63 8.63 2.35
C ALA A 209 -27.49 9.67 2.23
N GLY A 210 -26.44 9.51 3.03
CA GLY A 210 -25.24 10.33 3.01
C GLY A 210 -24.14 9.88 2.05
N ASN A 211 -24.38 8.86 1.21
CA ASN A 211 -23.31 8.21 0.45
C ASN A 211 -22.58 9.16 -0.51
N ASN A 212 -23.34 9.96 -1.28
CA ASN A 212 -22.75 10.91 -2.23
C ASN A 212 -21.90 11.95 -1.50
N LEU A 213 -22.37 12.45 -0.35
CA LEU A 213 -21.63 13.43 0.44
C LEU A 213 -20.33 12.85 0.99
N LEU A 214 -20.34 11.58 1.44
CA LEU A 214 -19.15 10.89 1.91
C LEU A 214 -18.17 10.56 0.77
N GLN A 215 -18.69 10.28 -0.43
CA GLN A 215 -17.88 10.10 -1.63
C GLN A 215 -17.20 11.42 -2.03
N ASP A 216 -17.93 12.53 -2.04
CA ASP A 216 -17.38 13.87 -2.32
C ASP A 216 -16.35 14.29 -1.27
N LEU A 217 -16.61 13.98 0.01
CA LEU A 217 -15.64 14.19 1.09
C LEU A 217 -14.34 13.41 0.84
N GLY A 218 -14.45 12.10 0.61
CA GLY A 218 -13.28 11.24 0.36
C GLY A 218 -12.49 11.70 -0.86
N LYS A 219 -13.17 12.06 -1.95
CA LYS A 219 -12.54 12.60 -3.15
C LYS A 219 -11.86 13.94 -2.91
N SER A 220 -12.51 14.87 -2.21
CA SER A 220 -11.91 16.19 -1.91
C SER A 220 -10.65 16.08 -1.04
N GLN A 221 -10.67 15.17 -0.04
CA GLN A 221 -9.53 14.88 0.81
C GLN A 221 -8.40 14.22 0.01
N HIS A 222 -8.74 13.22 -0.81
CA HIS A 222 -7.79 12.56 -1.69
C HIS A 222 -7.08 13.55 -2.61
N ASP A 223 -7.83 14.40 -3.31
CA ASP A 223 -7.27 15.34 -4.28
C ASP A 223 -6.38 16.40 -3.61
N LEU A 224 -6.78 16.89 -2.43
CA LEU A 224 -5.98 17.82 -1.63
C LEU A 224 -4.68 17.18 -1.13
N LEU A 225 -4.78 16.01 -0.52
CA LEU A 225 -3.64 15.31 0.06
C LEU A 225 -2.66 14.87 -1.02
N THR A 226 -3.15 14.41 -2.17
CA THR A 226 -2.31 14.08 -3.33
C THR A 226 -1.47 15.28 -3.77
N GLU A 227 -2.07 16.46 -3.91
CA GLU A 227 -1.35 17.70 -4.27
C GLU A 227 -0.34 18.09 -3.18
N LYS A 228 -0.74 18.04 -1.89
CA LYS A 228 0.12 18.37 -0.76
C LYS A 228 1.35 17.45 -0.69
N ILE A 229 1.15 16.14 -0.84
CA ILE A 229 2.22 15.14 -0.83
C ILE A 229 3.15 15.35 -2.03
N SER A 230 2.62 15.55 -3.24
CA SER A 230 3.46 15.77 -4.43
C SER A 230 4.36 17.01 -4.30
N ARG A 231 3.84 18.09 -3.71
CA ARG A 231 4.62 19.31 -3.44
C ARG A 231 5.67 19.09 -2.36
N LEU A 232 5.30 18.40 -1.30
CA LEU A 232 6.20 18.07 -0.20
C LEU A 232 7.33 17.16 -0.64
N GLU A 233 7.06 16.17 -1.50
CA GLU A 233 8.07 15.31 -2.11
C GLU A 233 9.08 16.12 -2.91
N LYS A 234 8.59 17.07 -3.71
CA LYS A 234 9.46 17.98 -4.45
C LYS A 234 10.29 18.88 -3.52
N GLU A 235 9.67 19.49 -2.51
CA GLU A 235 10.39 20.30 -1.51
C GLU A 235 11.47 19.47 -0.80
N THR A 236 11.16 18.21 -0.48
CA THR A 236 12.09 17.28 0.20
C THR A 236 13.29 16.95 -0.69
N LEU A 237 13.08 16.69 -2.00
CA LEU A 237 14.18 16.47 -2.95
C LEU A 237 15.04 17.73 -3.15
N ASP A 238 14.42 18.90 -3.26
CA ASP A 238 15.13 20.17 -3.42
C ASP A 238 15.91 20.54 -2.13
N LEU A 239 15.36 20.25 -0.94
CA LEU A 239 16.05 20.43 0.35
C LEU A 239 17.28 19.53 0.42
N GLN A 240 17.17 18.27 -0.01
CA GLN A 240 18.32 17.36 -0.05
C GLN A 240 19.42 17.86 -0.96
N ALA A 241 19.07 18.32 -2.17
CA ALA A 241 20.05 18.87 -3.10
C ALA A 241 20.80 20.06 -2.47
N LEU A 242 20.08 20.97 -1.80
CA LEU A 242 20.66 22.12 -1.11
C LEU A 242 21.55 21.71 0.08
N ILE A 243 21.12 20.73 0.90
CA ILE A 243 21.92 20.19 2.01
C ILE A 243 23.22 19.60 1.47
N SER A 244 23.15 18.78 0.41
CA SER A 244 24.32 18.16 -0.21
C SER A 244 25.30 19.20 -0.76
N GLU A 245 24.79 20.24 -1.43
CA GLU A 245 25.60 21.35 -1.92
C GLU A 245 26.31 22.10 -0.78
N LYS A 246 25.58 22.43 0.30
CA LYS A 246 26.15 23.12 1.47
C LYS A 246 27.20 22.28 2.19
N ARG A 247 26.95 20.97 2.38
CA ARG A 247 27.91 20.05 3.00
C ARG A 247 29.18 19.96 2.16
N ARG A 248 29.04 19.82 0.84
CA ARG A 248 30.18 19.79 -0.08
C ARG A 248 30.99 21.10 -0.03
N GLU A 249 30.32 22.25 -0.09
CA GLU A 249 30.98 23.56 0.01
C GLU A 249 31.74 23.71 1.34
N GLN A 250 31.17 23.22 2.45
CA GLN A 250 31.81 23.24 3.77
C GLN A 250 33.05 22.32 3.83
N SER A 251 32.97 21.12 3.24
CA SER A 251 34.10 20.20 3.14
C SER A 251 35.21 20.76 2.23
N GLU A 252 34.86 21.34 1.09
CA GLU A 252 35.82 21.99 0.18
C GLU A 252 36.54 23.18 0.84
N LYS A 253 35.80 24.03 1.58
CA LYS A 253 36.40 25.14 2.36
C LYS A 253 37.35 24.63 3.43
N THR A 254 36.93 23.62 4.19
CA THR A 254 37.76 22.98 5.22
C THR A 254 39.06 22.45 4.61
N VAL A 255 38.97 21.68 3.52
CA VAL A 255 40.14 21.13 2.83
C VAL A 255 41.06 22.24 2.30
N ALA A 256 40.49 23.32 1.76
CA ALA A 256 41.26 24.45 1.26
C ALA A 256 41.99 25.22 2.38
N GLU A 257 41.35 25.39 3.55
CA GLU A 257 41.96 26.01 4.75
C GLU A 257 43.12 25.15 5.26
N LEU A 258 42.88 23.86 5.48
CA LEU A 258 43.89 22.90 5.94
C LEU A 258 45.07 22.76 4.96
N SER A 259 44.79 22.82 3.65
CA SER A 259 45.84 22.81 2.62
C SER A 259 46.67 24.08 2.60
N LYS A 260 46.08 25.25 2.88
CA LYS A 260 46.80 26.52 2.98
C LYS A 260 47.71 26.56 4.20
N GLU A 261 47.24 26.05 5.34
CA GLU A 261 48.04 25.96 6.57
C GLU A 261 49.24 25.01 6.37
N GLY A 262 49.04 23.85 5.74
CA GLY A 262 50.12 22.89 5.45
C GLY A 262 51.10 23.34 4.35
N ALA A 263 50.70 24.22 3.42
CA ALA A 263 51.55 24.68 2.33
C ALA A 263 52.51 25.83 2.70
N GLN A 264 52.27 26.55 3.80
CA GLN A 264 53.12 27.67 4.23
C GLN A 264 54.53 27.24 4.70
N GLY A 265 54.75 25.95 4.96
CA GLY A 265 56.05 25.34 5.29
C GLY A 265 56.68 24.50 4.17
N ALA A 266 56.11 24.50 2.96
CA ALA A 266 56.56 23.65 1.85
C ALA A 266 57.82 24.18 1.15
N GLY A 267 58.97 24.09 1.83
CA GLY A 267 60.29 24.18 1.19
C GLY A 267 60.61 22.96 0.32
N THR A 268 61.77 22.95 -0.34
CA THR A 268 62.26 21.89 -1.25
C THR A 268 62.56 20.53 -0.58
N ASP A 269 62.13 20.31 0.66
CA ASP A 269 62.43 19.11 1.45
C ASP A 269 61.53 17.92 1.07
N SER A 270 62.19 16.80 0.74
CA SER A 270 61.54 15.55 0.29
C SER A 270 60.58 14.95 1.33
N LEU A 271 60.93 15.00 2.62
CA LEU A 271 60.10 14.47 3.71
C LEU A 271 58.79 15.26 3.85
N LEU A 272 58.89 16.59 3.83
CA LEU A 272 57.75 17.48 4.02
C LEU A 272 56.77 17.36 2.85
N SER A 273 57.27 17.16 1.63
CA SER A 273 56.44 16.81 0.47
C SER A 273 55.72 15.46 0.62
N GLN A 274 56.36 14.44 1.23
CA GLN A 274 55.73 13.13 1.45
C GLN A 274 54.61 13.21 2.50
N GLU A 275 54.85 13.91 3.60
CA GLU A 275 53.84 14.10 4.65
C GLU A 275 52.66 14.95 4.18
N ASN A 276 52.92 15.98 3.38
CA ASN A 276 51.86 16.77 2.74
C ASN A 276 51.05 15.93 1.74
N ALA A 277 51.70 15.05 0.96
CA ALA A 277 50.99 14.15 0.05
C ALA A 277 50.03 13.19 0.78
N LYS A 278 50.35 12.75 2.00
CA LYS A 278 49.43 11.98 2.85
C LYS A 278 48.20 12.81 3.24
N ASN A 279 48.40 14.06 3.66
CA ASN A 279 47.29 14.96 4.03
C ASN A 279 46.39 15.29 2.84
N LEU A 280 46.96 15.46 1.64
CA LEU A 280 46.20 15.63 0.39
C LEU A 280 45.35 14.40 0.06
N ARG A 281 45.87 13.18 0.28
CA ARG A 281 45.09 11.94 0.09
C ARG A 281 43.93 11.84 1.07
N LEU A 282 44.15 12.18 2.34
CA LEU A 282 43.08 12.21 3.35
C LEU A 282 42.00 13.25 3.00
N SER A 283 42.43 14.40 2.48
CA SER A 283 41.53 15.46 2.03
C SER A 283 40.69 15.04 0.82
N ASP A 284 41.30 14.41 -0.19
CA ASP A 284 40.57 13.83 -1.35
C ASP A 284 39.60 12.74 -0.89
N TYR A 285 40.01 11.89 0.06
CA TYR A 285 39.14 10.86 0.59
C TYR A 285 37.95 11.44 1.36
N LEU A 286 38.15 12.50 2.15
CA LEU A 286 37.08 13.21 2.84
C LEU A 286 36.04 13.78 1.86
N LEU A 287 36.48 14.40 0.76
CA LEU A 287 35.57 14.92 -0.27
C LEU A 287 34.78 13.80 -0.94
N ARG A 288 35.43 12.69 -1.30
CA ARG A 288 34.76 11.51 -1.88
C ARG A 288 33.78 10.87 -0.91
N ALA A 289 34.13 10.77 0.37
CA ALA A 289 33.24 10.28 1.42
C ALA A 289 32.01 11.21 1.56
N THR A 290 32.22 12.52 1.55
CA THR A 290 31.12 13.51 1.58
C THR A 290 30.18 13.34 0.38
N ASP A 291 30.73 13.23 -0.84
CA ASP A 291 29.94 13.02 -2.06
C ASP A 291 29.19 11.69 -2.03
N ARG A 292 29.84 10.62 -1.56
CA ARG A 292 29.22 9.30 -1.46
C ARG A 292 28.11 9.26 -0.42
N LEU A 293 28.33 9.89 0.74
CA LEU A 293 27.31 10.07 1.78
C LEU A 293 26.06 10.75 1.18
N ASN A 294 26.24 11.85 0.44
CA ASN A 294 25.13 12.54 -0.23
C ASN A 294 24.36 11.64 -1.21
N VAL A 295 25.06 10.79 -1.96
CA VAL A 295 24.41 9.80 -2.85
C VAL A 295 23.60 8.77 -2.06
N LEU A 296 24.15 8.24 -0.97
CA LEU A 296 23.48 7.25 -0.13
C LEU A 296 22.26 7.83 0.59
N THR A 297 22.36 9.02 1.18
CA THR A 297 21.24 9.70 1.85
C THR A 297 20.04 9.88 0.91
N ARG A 298 20.29 10.32 -0.33
CA ARG A 298 19.23 10.44 -1.35
C ARG A 298 18.60 9.09 -1.70
N ARG A 299 19.41 8.07 -1.99
CA ARG A 299 18.92 6.71 -2.28
C ARG A 299 18.11 6.13 -1.12
N ASN A 300 18.53 6.42 0.11
CA ASN A 300 17.86 5.98 1.32
C ASN A 300 16.46 6.61 1.44
N LEU A 301 16.34 7.92 1.20
CA LEU A 301 15.04 8.59 1.16
C LEU A 301 14.14 7.99 0.05
N GLU A 302 14.64 7.85 -1.17
CA GLU A 302 13.88 7.28 -2.29
C GLU A 302 13.38 5.86 -1.97
N THR A 303 14.25 5.02 -1.39
CA THR A 303 13.91 3.64 -1.01
C THR A 303 12.87 3.64 0.12
N LYS A 304 13.02 4.53 1.10
CA LYS A 304 12.06 4.68 2.20
C LYS A 304 10.69 5.13 1.69
N GLN A 305 10.62 6.10 0.80
CA GLN A 305 9.37 6.54 0.17
C GLN A 305 8.68 5.39 -0.58
N GLN A 306 9.45 4.58 -1.33
CA GLN A 306 8.90 3.39 -1.99
C GLN A 306 8.35 2.37 -0.99
N LEU A 307 9.06 2.15 0.11
CA LEU A 307 8.64 1.25 1.18
C LEU A 307 7.37 1.74 1.88
N ASP A 308 7.29 3.02 2.20
CA ASP A 308 6.13 3.63 2.85
C ASP A 308 4.88 3.52 1.95
N ASN A 309 5.03 3.87 0.66
CA ASN A 309 3.96 3.74 -0.34
C ASN A 309 3.47 2.29 -0.48
N LEU A 310 4.39 1.32 -0.48
CA LEU A 310 4.07 -0.10 -0.59
C LEU A 310 3.37 -0.61 0.67
N THR A 311 3.87 -0.24 1.86
CA THR A 311 3.31 -0.65 3.16
C THR A 311 1.88 -0.14 3.30
N GLN A 312 1.64 1.11 2.91
CA GLN A 312 0.30 1.69 2.91
C GLN A 312 -0.62 1.02 1.89
N SER A 313 -0.12 0.74 0.68
CA SER A 313 -0.88 0.00 -0.34
C SER A 313 -1.29 -1.38 0.18
N ASN A 314 -0.43 -2.04 0.98
CA ASN A 314 -0.76 -3.30 1.64
C ASN A 314 -1.90 -3.12 2.66
N GLN A 315 -1.81 -2.12 3.53
CA GLN A 315 -2.85 -1.85 4.54
C GLN A 315 -4.20 -1.52 3.90
N ALA A 316 -4.20 -0.67 2.88
CA ALA A 316 -5.41 -0.33 2.14
C ALA A 316 -6.00 -1.57 1.44
N LEU A 317 -5.14 -2.45 0.92
CA LEU A 317 -5.55 -3.70 0.29
C LEU A 317 -6.17 -4.68 1.30
N GLU A 318 -5.60 -4.83 2.49
CA GLU A 318 -6.15 -5.67 3.56
C GLU A 318 -7.54 -5.18 4.00
N GLU A 319 -7.71 -3.87 4.18
CA GLU A 319 -8.99 -3.26 4.50
C GLU A 319 -10.00 -3.48 3.38
N GLN A 320 -9.60 -3.25 2.12
CA GLN A 320 -10.45 -3.48 0.95
C GLN A 320 -10.86 -4.94 0.80
N ILE A 321 -9.96 -5.90 1.02
CA ILE A 321 -10.30 -7.34 0.99
C ILE A 321 -11.34 -7.65 2.06
N ASN A 322 -11.15 -7.15 3.29
CA ASN A 322 -12.07 -7.39 4.39
C ASN A 322 -13.46 -6.80 4.13
N VAL A 323 -13.52 -5.58 3.58
CA VAL A 323 -14.76 -4.86 3.29
C VAL A 323 -15.49 -5.41 2.05
N LEU A 324 -14.75 -5.92 1.06
CA LEU A 324 -15.29 -6.33 -0.25
C LEU A 324 -15.39 -7.85 -0.44
N ARG A 325 -15.26 -8.66 0.62
CA ARG A 325 -15.41 -10.13 0.51
C ARG A 325 -16.71 -10.49 -0.22
N GLY A 326 -16.57 -11.17 -1.36
CA GLY A 326 -17.69 -11.61 -2.20
C GLY A 326 -18.13 -10.67 -3.32
N SER A 327 -17.52 -9.48 -3.46
CA SER A 327 -17.79 -8.58 -4.59
C SER A 327 -16.89 -8.88 -5.80
N LEU A 328 -17.47 -8.87 -7.00
CA LEU A 328 -16.74 -8.97 -8.29
C LEU A 328 -15.79 -7.77 -8.53
N LEU A 329 -16.01 -6.64 -7.86
CA LEU A 329 -15.12 -5.47 -7.96
C LEU A 329 -13.75 -5.72 -7.32
N LEU A 330 -13.69 -6.64 -6.34
CA LEU A 330 -12.45 -6.99 -5.65
C LEU A 330 -11.40 -7.53 -6.63
N SER A 331 -11.75 -8.45 -7.53
CA SER A 331 -10.77 -9.03 -8.48
C SER A 331 -10.12 -7.99 -9.39
N ARG A 332 -10.88 -7.00 -9.86
CA ARG A 332 -10.38 -5.91 -10.70
C ARG A 332 -9.45 -4.97 -9.91
N ILE A 333 -9.77 -4.68 -8.65
CA ILE A 333 -8.92 -3.87 -7.77
C ILE A 333 -7.60 -4.58 -7.49
N LEU A 334 -7.66 -5.86 -7.09
CA LEU A 334 -6.47 -6.68 -6.83
C LEU A 334 -5.57 -6.79 -8.06
N TYR A 335 -6.15 -6.95 -9.26
CA TYR A 335 -5.37 -7.00 -10.50
C TYR A 335 -4.67 -5.67 -10.82
N LYS A 336 -5.36 -4.53 -10.65
CA LYS A 336 -4.75 -3.20 -10.81
C LYS A 336 -3.62 -2.98 -9.79
N GLN A 337 -3.83 -3.36 -8.54
CA GLN A 337 -2.80 -3.26 -7.49
C GLN A 337 -1.58 -4.12 -7.83
N LYS A 338 -1.78 -5.36 -8.29
CA LYS A 338 -0.68 -6.24 -8.74
C LYS A 338 0.14 -5.61 -9.87
N GLN A 339 -0.53 -4.97 -10.83
CA GLN A 339 0.14 -4.29 -11.94
C GLN A 339 0.90 -3.03 -11.52
N ALA A 340 0.42 -2.35 -10.47
CA ALA A 340 1.03 -1.13 -9.93
C ALA A 340 2.25 -1.40 -9.04
N LEU A 341 2.53 -2.66 -8.67
CA LEU A 341 3.69 -2.98 -7.83
C LEU A 341 5.02 -2.65 -8.53
N PRO A 342 5.93 -1.93 -7.85
CA PRO A 342 7.22 -1.59 -8.41
C PRO A 342 8.08 -2.85 -8.63
N LYS A 343 8.80 -2.90 -9.75
CA LYS A 343 9.82 -3.94 -10.00
C LYS A 343 11.11 -3.54 -9.28
N ILE A 344 11.24 -3.96 -8.04
CA ILE A 344 12.39 -3.62 -7.19
C ILE A 344 13.62 -4.43 -7.64
N LYS A 345 14.74 -3.75 -7.86
CA LYS A 345 16.07 -4.37 -8.06
C LYS A 345 16.95 -3.97 -6.88
N ALA A 346 17.37 -4.95 -6.09
CA ALA A 346 18.30 -4.75 -4.99
C ALA A 346 19.70 -4.44 -5.52
N ASP A 347 20.42 -3.53 -4.87
CA ASP A 347 21.83 -3.30 -5.17
C ASP A 347 22.66 -4.33 -4.43
N GLN A 348 23.16 -5.34 -5.15
CA GLN A 348 23.94 -6.42 -4.53
C GLN A 348 25.32 -5.95 -4.07
N SER A 349 25.82 -4.81 -4.58
CA SER A 349 27.14 -4.28 -4.25
C SER A 349 27.20 -3.58 -2.88
N LEU A 350 26.06 -3.25 -2.28
CA LEU A 350 25.97 -2.57 -0.97
C LEU A 350 26.62 -3.37 0.16
N ALA A 351 26.52 -4.70 0.13
CA ALA A 351 27.11 -5.55 1.16
C ALA A 351 28.64 -5.50 1.13
N ASP A 352 29.21 -5.52 -0.07
CA ASP A 352 30.66 -5.41 -0.29
C ASP A 352 31.15 -4.01 0.09
N GLU A 353 30.42 -2.95 -0.32
CA GLU A 353 30.73 -1.58 0.07
C GLU A 353 30.72 -1.38 1.59
N ILE A 354 29.75 -1.96 2.32
CA ILE A 354 29.72 -1.92 3.79
C ILE A 354 30.95 -2.60 4.40
N ALA A 355 31.41 -3.71 3.81
CA ALA A 355 32.61 -4.41 4.26
C ALA A 355 33.87 -3.56 4.03
N ASP A 356 34.00 -2.95 2.85
CA ASP A 356 35.10 -2.06 2.50
C ASP A 356 35.15 -0.81 3.41
N LEU A 357 33.99 -0.22 3.71
CA LEU A 357 33.91 0.91 4.64
C LEU A 357 34.34 0.55 6.06
N ARG A 358 33.97 -0.65 6.55
CA ARG A 358 34.41 -1.14 7.87
C ARG A 358 35.91 -1.40 7.90
N LEU A 359 36.47 -1.93 6.82
CA LEU A 359 37.92 -2.10 6.69
C LEU A 359 38.62 -0.74 6.69
N GLY A 360 38.15 0.22 5.88
CA GLY A 360 38.68 1.58 5.85
C GLY A 360 38.57 2.29 7.21
N GLN A 361 37.49 2.06 7.96
CA GLN A 361 37.34 2.59 9.31
C GLN A 361 38.37 1.97 10.28
N PHE A 362 38.63 0.67 10.17
CA PHE A 362 39.66 0.01 10.98
C PHE A 362 41.06 0.56 10.67
N GLU A 363 41.41 0.70 9.38
CA GLU A 363 42.67 1.30 8.95
C GLU A 363 42.82 2.75 9.44
N LEU A 364 41.75 3.55 9.32
CA LEU A 364 41.71 4.92 9.82
C LEU A 364 41.96 5.00 11.32
N ASN A 365 41.33 4.11 12.10
CA ASN A 365 41.53 4.04 13.55
C ASN A 365 42.98 3.65 13.90
N GLN A 366 43.60 2.74 13.13
CA GLN A 366 45.03 2.45 13.32
C GLN A 366 45.92 3.67 13.04
N GLU A 367 45.62 4.47 12.03
CA GLU A 367 46.37 5.70 11.77
C GLU A 367 46.18 6.74 12.87
N ARG A 368 44.96 6.86 13.40
CA ARG A 368 44.66 7.71 14.56
C ARG A 368 45.42 7.25 15.81
N ASP A 369 45.47 5.96 16.08
CA ASP A 369 46.19 5.41 17.23
C ASP A 369 47.70 5.69 17.14
N LYS A 370 48.28 5.63 15.94
CA LYS A 370 49.69 6.03 15.70
C LYS A 370 49.94 7.51 15.98
N LEU A 371 48.92 8.35 15.82
CA LEU A 371 48.97 9.80 16.04
C LEU A 371 48.40 10.22 17.40
N ALA A 372 48.08 9.26 18.28
CA ALA A 372 47.63 9.56 19.64
C ALA A 372 48.67 10.34 20.46
N THR A 373 49.96 10.12 20.16
CA THR A 373 51.09 10.90 20.68
C THR A 373 51.88 11.57 19.54
N PRO A 374 51.40 12.72 19.02
CA PRO A 374 51.99 13.36 17.84
C PRO A 374 53.48 13.70 17.97
N GLN A 375 53.92 14.07 19.18
CA GLN A 375 55.33 14.39 19.46
C GLN A 375 56.24 13.17 19.35
N GLN A 376 55.80 12.01 19.84
CA GLN A 376 56.56 10.76 19.73
C GLN A 376 56.65 10.31 18.27
N TYR A 377 55.53 10.40 17.55
CA TYR A 377 55.52 10.12 16.11
C TYR A 377 56.48 11.04 15.33
N LEU A 378 56.50 12.34 15.66
CA LEU A 378 57.41 13.31 15.07
C LEU A 378 58.87 12.98 15.37
N ASP A 379 59.19 12.64 16.63
CA ASP A 379 60.55 12.27 17.04
C ASP A 379 61.02 10.98 16.34
N ASP A 380 60.14 9.96 16.21
CA ASP A 380 60.42 8.72 15.47
C ASP A 380 60.63 8.96 13.97
N LEU A 381 59.88 9.90 13.38
CA LEU A 381 59.99 10.29 11.98
C LEU A 381 61.30 11.04 11.70
N LEU A 382 61.70 11.94 12.62
CA LEU A 382 62.96 12.69 12.55
C LEU A 382 64.18 11.80 12.80
N ALA A 383 64.07 10.78 13.66
CA ALA A 383 65.15 9.83 13.94
C ALA A 383 65.55 8.99 12.71
N GLN A 384 64.69 8.90 11.70
CA GLN A 384 64.95 8.19 10.44
C GLN A 384 65.64 9.08 9.38
N GLN A 385 65.81 10.38 9.65
CA GLN A 385 66.46 11.32 8.73
C GLN A 385 67.93 11.56 9.10
N PRO A 386 68.79 11.93 8.13
CA PRO A 386 70.14 12.39 8.41
C PRO A 386 70.12 13.61 9.34
N SER A 387 71.00 13.64 10.36
CA SER A 387 71.06 14.71 11.36
C SER A 387 71.31 16.11 10.77
N GLU A 388 71.92 16.20 9.59
CA GLU A 388 72.15 17.45 8.85
C GLU A 388 70.88 18.06 8.24
N GLN A 389 69.80 17.28 8.09
CA GLN A 389 68.53 17.72 7.50
C GLN A 389 67.49 18.11 8.56
N VAL A 390 67.75 17.86 9.84
CA VAL A 390 66.81 18.14 10.95
C VAL A 390 66.98 19.58 11.42
N THR A 391 66.25 20.51 10.80
CA THR A 391 66.20 21.92 11.22
C THR A 391 65.03 22.20 12.18
N PRO A 392 65.13 23.22 13.05
CA PRO A 392 64.02 23.63 13.92
C PRO A 392 62.81 24.14 13.12
N GLU A 393 63.02 24.69 11.92
CA GLU A 393 61.95 25.09 11.00
C GLU A 393 61.22 23.85 10.46
N LEU A 394 61.95 22.83 9.98
CA LEU A 394 61.36 21.55 9.54
C LEU A 394 60.54 20.90 10.65
N ARG A 395 61.03 20.90 11.90
CA ARG A 395 60.29 20.35 13.05
C ARG A 395 58.97 21.08 13.27
N LYS A 396 58.96 22.41 13.18
CA LYS A 396 57.75 23.22 13.33
C LYS A 396 56.75 22.96 12.21
N ASP A 397 57.21 22.91 10.97
CA ASP A 397 56.34 22.70 9.82
C ASP A 397 55.72 21.28 9.83
N LEU A 398 56.50 20.27 10.21
CA LEU A 398 55.98 18.91 10.42
C LEU A 398 54.96 18.85 11.55
N ASP A 399 55.16 19.58 12.65
CA ASP A 399 54.19 19.65 13.75
C ASP A 399 52.85 20.23 13.27
N THR A 400 52.87 21.29 12.45
CA THR A 400 51.65 21.84 11.84
C THR A 400 50.96 20.86 10.87
N LEU A 401 51.73 20.11 10.07
CA LEU A 401 51.20 19.08 9.18
C LEU A 401 50.57 17.92 9.95
N LEU A 402 51.15 17.53 11.09
CA LEU A 402 50.61 16.47 11.95
C LEU A 402 49.33 16.94 12.67
N ALA A 403 49.27 18.19 13.12
CA ALA A 403 48.03 18.77 13.66
C ALA A 403 46.91 18.76 12.61
N THR A 404 47.22 19.21 11.39
CA THR A 404 46.31 19.17 10.23
C THR A 404 45.85 17.73 9.94
N ARG A 405 46.76 16.76 10.01
CA ARG A 405 46.45 15.35 9.80
C ARG A 405 45.49 14.82 10.85
N SER A 406 45.73 15.11 12.13
CA SER A 406 44.85 14.68 13.22
C SER A 406 43.42 15.22 13.04
N GLU A 407 43.28 16.48 12.62
CA GLU A 407 41.97 17.06 12.30
C GLU A 407 41.29 16.38 11.10
N LEU A 408 42.02 16.13 10.02
CA LEU A 408 41.51 15.41 8.85
C LEU A 408 41.04 13.99 9.22
N LEU A 409 41.81 13.27 10.03
CA LEU A 409 41.45 11.92 10.49
C LEU A 409 40.21 11.91 11.38
N GLU A 410 40.03 12.91 12.25
CA GLU A 410 38.82 13.03 13.07
C GLU A 410 37.58 13.30 12.21
N ARG A 411 37.67 14.28 11.29
CA ARG A 411 36.58 14.60 10.37
C ARG A 411 36.23 13.43 9.46
N LEU A 412 37.23 12.76 8.89
CA LEU A 412 37.03 11.58 8.06
C LEU A 412 36.39 10.43 8.84
N ASN A 413 36.76 10.23 10.12
CA ASN A 413 36.12 9.22 10.95
C ASN A 413 34.63 9.54 11.17
N HIS A 414 34.29 10.80 11.41
CA HIS A 414 32.88 11.21 11.53
C HIS A 414 32.10 10.95 10.23
N GLU A 415 32.65 11.35 9.08
CA GLU A 415 32.03 11.14 7.76
C GLU A 415 31.89 9.65 7.41
N LEU A 416 32.91 8.82 7.66
CA LEU A 416 32.83 7.37 7.41
C LEU A 416 31.80 6.69 8.32
N ASN A 417 31.66 7.13 9.58
CA ASN A 417 30.59 6.62 10.45
C ASN A 417 29.20 6.98 9.90
N ALA A 418 29.01 8.22 9.46
CA ALA A 418 27.75 8.65 8.85
C ALA A 418 27.45 7.85 7.57
N LEU A 419 28.45 7.68 6.71
CA LEU A 419 28.33 6.94 5.46
C LEU A 419 28.02 5.45 5.70
N LEU A 420 28.71 4.81 6.64
CA LEU A 420 28.43 3.44 7.05
C LEU A 420 27.00 3.28 7.57
N ASN A 421 26.52 4.21 8.41
CA ASN A 421 25.15 4.18 8.91
C ASN A 421 24.12 4.33 7.79
N GLU A 422 24.34 5.23 6.83
CA GLU A 422 23.46 5.40 5.68
C GLU A 422 23.47 4.17 4.75
N ALA A 423 24.63 3.56 4.52
CA ALA A 423 24.75 2.33 3.73
C ALA A 423 24.00 1.16 4.39
N ILE A 424 24.17 0.97 5.70
CA ILE A 424 23.46 -0.07 6.47
C ILE A 424 21.95 0.19 6.44
N THR A 425 21.52 1.43 6.68
CA THR A 425 20.10 1.80 6.65
C THR A 425 19.50 1.54 5.27
N LEU A 426 20.19 1.92 4.20
CA LEU A 426 19.76 1.64 2.83
C LEU A 426 19.64 0.13 2.57
N GLN A 427 20.61 -0.67 3.02
CA GLN A 427 20.55 -2.13 2.89
C GLN A 427 19.34 -2.72 3.63
N LEU A 428 19.04 -2.25 4.84
CA LEU A 428 17.88 -2.68 5.62
C LEU A 428 16.57 -2.28 4.93
N ASN A 429 16.45 -1.03 4.47
CA ASN A 429 15.28 -0.54 3.75
C ASN A 429 15.06 -1.30 2.45
N GLN A 430 16.11 -1.62 1.68
CA GLN A 430 15.99 -2.46 0.48
C GLN A 430 15.52 -3.88 0.80
N LYS A 431 16.06 -4.51 1.85
CA LYS A 431 15.61 -5.84 2.28
C LYS A 431 14.14 -5.83 2.70
N GLN A 432 13.71 -4.83 3.45
CA GLN A 432 12.31 -4.69 3.87
C GLN A 432 11.38 -4.39 2.69
N LEU A 433 11.81 -3.58 1.74
CA LEU A 433 11.07 -3.28 0.52
C LEU A 433 10.85 -4.55 -0.33
N LEU A 434 11.89 -5.36 -0.51
CA LEU A 434 11.80 -6.65 -1.20
C LEU A 434 10.86 -7.62 -0.49
N SER A 435 11.04 -7.83 0.82
CA SER A 435 10.24 -8.79 1.58
C SER A 435 8.77 -8.37 1.64
N THR A 436 8.49 -7.09 1.83
CA THR A 436 7.12 -6.55 1.84
C THR A 436 6.49 -6.69 0.46
N SER A 437 7.24 -6.43 -0.62
CA SER A 437 6.71 -6.56 -1.98
C SER A 437 6.44 -8.02 -2.35
N GLU A 438 7.30 -8.95 -1.92
CA GLU A 438 7.11 -10.39 -2.14
C GLU A 438 5.93 -10.93 -1.33
N SER A 439 5.80 -10.51 -0.07
CA SER A 439 4.66 -10.84 0.78
C SER A 439 3.35 -10.34 0.15
N LEU A 440 3.29 -9.06 -0.24
CA LEU A 440 2.10 -8.47 -0.85
C LEU A 440 1.73 -9.18 -2.16
N ARG A 441 2.72 -9.51 -3.00
CA ARG A 441 2.48 -10.28 -4.23
C ARG A 441 1.93 -11.68 -3.94
N THR A 442 2.44 -12.35 -2.91
CA THR A 442 1.96 -13.66 -2.47
C THR A 442 0.51 -13.58 -1.97
N THR A 443 0.20 -12.60 -1.10
CA THR A 443 -1.16 -12.36 -0.62
C THR A 443 -2.13 -12.04 -1.77
N LEU A 444 -1.72 -11.19 -2.71
CA LEU A 444 -2.51 -10.91 -3.92
C LEU A 444 -2.79 -12.18 -4.72
N ASP A 445 -1.79 -13.03 -4.92
CA ASP A 445 -1.91 -14.27 -5.68
C ASP A 445 -2.85 -15.28 -5.00
N GLU A 446 -2.77 -15.42 -3.67
CA GLU A 446 -3.66 -16.24 -2.87
C GLU A 446 -5.12 -15.77 -2.95
N GLN A 447 -5.36 -14.46 -2.81
CA GLN A 447 -6.71 -13.89 -2.82
C GLN A 447 -7.32 -13.92 -4.23
N MET A 448 -6.51 -13.73 -5.27
CA MET A 448 -6.97 -13.83 -6.67
C MET A 448 -7.40 -15.25 -7.07
N PHE A 449 -6.81 -16.29 -6.49
CA PHE A 449 -7.12 -17.68 -6.86
C PHE A 449 -8.60 -18.06 -6.61
N TRP A 450 -9.21 -17.49 -5.58
CA TRP A 450 -10.57 -17.86 -5.13
C TRP A 450 -11.69 -16.98 -5.69
N ILE A 451 -11.38 -15.92 -6.45
CA ILE A 451 -12.38 -14.97 -6.94
C ILE A 451 -12.69 -15.27 -8.42
N PRO A 452 -13.98 -15.45 -8.81
CA PRO A 452 -14.34 -15.62 -10.21
C PRO A 452 -13.87 -14.40 -11.02
N SER A 453 -13.01 -14.64 -12.01
CA SER A 453 -12.37 -13.60 -12.82
C SER A 453 -13.35 -12.91 -13.78
N ASN A 454 -14.51 -13.51 -14.04
CA ASN A 454 -15.57 -13.00 -14.90
C ASN A 454 -16.95 -13.25 -14.28
N GLN A 455 -17.92 -12.42 -14.64
CA GLN A 455 -19.32 -12.71 -14.33
C GLN A 455 -19.70 -14.08 -14.90
N PRO A 456 -20.55 -14.85 -14.20
CA PRO A 456 -21.08 -16.08 -14.75
C PRO A 456 -21.75 -15.78 -16.10
N LEU A 457 -21.69 -16.74 -17.03
CA LEU A 457 -22.34 -16.64 -18.33
C LEU A 457 -23.86 -16.54 -18.13
N ASP A 458 -24.36 -15.32 -18.02
CA ASP A 458 -25.77 -15.01 -17.85
C ASP A 458 -26.45 -14.74 -19.20
N LEU A 459 -27.78 -14.79 -19.25
CA LEU A 459 -28.59 -14.50 -20.43
C LEU A 459 -28.26 -13.13 -21.05
N SER A 460 -27.82 -12.17 -20.22
CA SER A 460 -27.34 -10.85 -20.63
C SER A 460 -26.08 -10.94 -21.52
N TRP A 461 -25.12 -11.81 -21.19
CA TRP A 461 -23.92 -12.03 -21.99
C TRP A 461 -24.26 -12.59 -23.37
N PHE A 462 -25.19 -13.55 -23.45
CA PHE A 462 -25.67 -14.11 -24.73
C PHE A 462 -26.40 -13.08 -25.61
N LYS A 463 -27.06 -12.10 -24.99
CA LYS A 463 -27.68 -10.98 -25.73
C LYS A 463 -26.66 -9.97 -26.25
N MET A 464 -25.59 -9.70 -25.50
CA MET A 464 -24.57 -8.70 -25.86
C MET A 464 -23.46 -9.23 -26.76
N THR A 465 -23.19 -10.55 -26.74
CA THR A 465 -22.11 -11.18 -27.51
C THR A 465 -22.19 -10.93 -29.02
N PRO A 466 -23.36 -11.04 -29.69
CA PRO A 466 -23.43 -10.82 -31.13
C PRO A 466 -22.99 -9.40 -31.51
N THR A 467 -23.36 -8.40 -30.72
CA THR A 467 -22.97 -7.00 -30.90
C THR A 467 -21.49 -6.76 -30.65
N LEU A 468 -20.92 -7.32 -29.59
CA LEU A 468 -19.49 -7.21 -29.30
C LEU A 468 -18.65 -7.91 -30.38
N LEU A 469 -19.08 -9.10 -30.80
CA LEU A 469 -18.44 -9.85 -31.88
C LEU A 469 -18.49 -9.08 -33.20
N LYS A 470 -19.64 -8.47 -33.53
CA LYS A 470 -19.79 -7.62 -34.72
C LYS A 470 -18.82 -6.44 -34.69
N ASN A 471 -18.75 -5.73 -33.56
CA ASN A 471 -17.85 -4.58 -33.41
C ASN A 471 -16.38 -5.00 -33.56
N GLN A 472 -16.00 -6.13 -32.96
CA GLN A 472 -14.63 -6.64 -33.03
C GLN A 472 -14.28 -7.18 -34.43
N LEU A 473 -15.24 -7.79 -35.13
CA LEU A 473 -15.09 -8.19 -36.54
C LEU A 473 -14.95 -6.99 -37.48
N THR A 474 -15.59 -5.86 -37.18
CA THR A 474 -15.49 -4.62 -37.98
C THR A 474 -14.21 -3.83 -37.71
N GLU A 475 -13.63 -3.94 -36.51
CA GLU A 475 -12.36 -3.30 -36.16
C GLU A 475 -11.14 -4.08 -36.67
N ILE A 476 -11.29 -5.36 -37.03
CA ILE A 476 -10.24 -6.12 -37.70
C ILE A 476 -10.08 -5.59 -39.12
N PRO A 477 -8.90 -5.07 -39.51
CA PRO A 477 -8.68 -4.53 -40.84
C PRO A 477 -8.43 -5.66 -41.84
N TRP A 478 -9.47 -6.46 -42.12
CA TRP A 478 -9.43 -7.57 -43.08
C TRP A 478 -8.87 -7.13 -44.45
N GLY A 479 -9.12 -5.87 -44.84
CA GLY A 479 -8.65 -5.29 -46.08
C GLY A 479 -7.15 -5.00 -46.14
N SER A 480 -6.48 -4.67 -45.03
CA SER A 480 -5.03 -4.42 -45.05
C SER A 480 -4.24 -5.72 -45.05
N GLY A 481 -4.65 -6.71 -44.25
CA GLY A 481 -3.98 -8.01 -44.18
C GLY A 481 -4.06 -8.79 -45.51
N VAL A 482 -5.20 -8.77 -46.21
CA VAL A 482 -5.32 -9.45 -47.51
C VAL A 482 -4.57 -8.71 -48.63
N ARG A 483 -4.49 -7.38 -48.55
CA ARG A 483 -3.79 -6.56 -49.55
C ARG A 483 -2.27 -6.64 -49.38
N GLU A 484 -1.75 -6.65 -48.15
CA GLU A 484 -0.34 -6.91 -47.86
C GLU A 484 0.08 -8.34 -48.21
N LEU A 485 -0.79 -9.33 -48.00
CA LEU A 485 -0.52 -10.70 -48.46
C LEU A 485 -0.48 -10.80 -50.00
N GLY A 486 -1.36 -10.05 -50.69
CA GLY A 486 -1.35 -9.95 -52.16
C GLY A 486 -0.12 -9.23 -52.72
N GLU A 487 0.26 -8.09 -52.12
CA GLU A 487 1.47 -7.34 -52.49
C GLU A 487 2.74 -8.15 -52.18
N GLY A 488 2.79 -8.83 -51.02
CA GLY A 488 3.89 -9.73 -50.66
C GLY A 488 4.05 -10.93 -51.60
N LEU A 489 2.95 -11.44 -52.16
CA LEU A 489 2.96 -12.53 -53.15
C LEU A 489 3.58 -12.08 -54.49
N VAL A 490 3.34 -10.83 -54.89
CA VAL A 490 3.87 -10.25 -56.14
C VAL A 490 5.34 -9.84 -55.99
N ASP A 491 5.71 -9.24 -54.85
CA ASP A 491 7.07 -8.73 -54.63
C ASP A 491 8.09 -9.84 -54.28
N ARG A 492 7.65 -10.94 -53.65
CA ARG A 492 8.54 -12.06 -53.26
C ARG A 492 7.93 -13.44 -53.52
N PRO A 493 7.73 -13.82 -54.79
CA PRO A 493 7.12 -15.11 -55.14
C PRO A 493 7.92 -16.32 -54.65
N LEU A 494 9.25 -16.18 -54.53
CA LEU A 494 10.14 -17.24 -54.04
C LEU A 494 9.89 -17.63 -52.58
N LEU A 495 9.42 -16.71 -51.72
CA LEU A 495 9.07 -17.02 -50.32
C LEU A 495 7.83 -17.92 -50.23
N PHE A 496 6.91 -17.79 -51.18
CA PHE A 496 5.67 -18.58 -51.22
C PHE A 496 5.78 -19.86 -52.06
N LEU A 497 6.88 -20.02 -52.82
CA LEU A 497 7.16 -21.20 -53.63
C LEU A 497 7.16 -22.53 -52.85
N PRO A 498 7.72 -22.66 -51.63
CA PRO A 498 7.62 -23.91 -50.87
C PRO A 498 6.16 -24.24 -50.48
N LEU A 499 5.37 -23.22 -50.14
CA LEU A 499 3.95 -23.40 -49.82
C LEU A 499 3.15 -23.81 -51.06
N PHE A 500 3.44 -23.19 -52.21
CA PHE A 500 2.79 -23.52 -53.48
C PHE A 500 3.16 -24.93 -53.96
N LEU A 501 4.43 -25.34 -53.80
CA LEU A 501 4.87 -26.72 -54.07
C LEU A 501 4.21 -27.72 -53.14
N LEU A 502 4.03 -27.39 -51.86
CA LEU A 502 3.32 -28.24 -50.91
C LEU A 502 1.84 -28.40 -51.32
N ILE A 503 1.17 -27.31 -51.68
CA ILE A 503 -0.22 -27.35 -52.14
C ILE A 503 -0.33 -28.14 -53.46
N ALA A 504 0.58 -27.91 -54.41
CA ALA A 504 0.62 -28.65 -55.67
C ALA A 504 0.90 -30.15 -55.43
N ALA A 505 1.81 -30.49 -54.52
CA ALA A 505 2.10 -31.87 -54.13
C ALA A 505 0.89 -32.53 -53.46
N LEU A 506 0.18 -31.83 -52.58
CA LEU A 506 -1.05 -32.31 -51.95
C LEU A 506 -2.18 -32.50 -52.96
N LEU A 507 -2.34 -31.57 -53.91
CA LEU A 507 -3.32 -31.67 -55.00
C LEU A 507 -2.98 -32.82 -55.96
N TRP A 508 -1.70 -33.04 -56.25
CA TRP A 508 -1.24 -34.15 -57.09
C TRP A 508 -1.42 -35.50 -56.39
N LYS A 509 -1.08 -35.58 -55.10
CA LYS A 509 -1.30 -36.74 -54.23
C LYS A 509 -2.76 -36.88 -53.80
N ARG A 510 -3.64 -35.95 -54.14
CA ARG A 510 -5.05 -35.93 -53.70
C ARG A 510 -5.74 -37.25 -54.01
N ARG A 511 -5.63 -37.76 -55.23
CA ARG A 511 -6.23 -39.06 -55.60
C ARG A 511 -5.67 -40.20 -54.75
N TYR A 512 -4.35 -40.31 -54.64
CA TYR A 512 -3.71 -41.31 -53.78
C TYR A 512 -4.17 -41.21 -52.32
N LEU A 513 -4.31 -40.00 -51.78
CA LEU A 513 -4.77 -39.78 -50.41
C LEU A 513 -6.22 -40.21 -50.24
N TYR A 514 -7.11 -39.89 -51.19
CA TYR A 514 -8.50 -40.36 -51.16
C TYR A 514 -8.61 -41.88 -51.33
N ASP A 515 -7.83 -42.48 -52.22
CA ASP A 515 -7.81 -43.93 -52.44
C ASP A 515 -7.30 -44.64 -51.17
N LYS A 516 -6.26 -44.09 -50.52
CA LYS A 516 -5.73 -44.58 -49.24
C LYS A 516 -6.74 -44.41 -48.11
N LEU A 517 -7.46 -43.29 -48.06
CA LEU A 517 -8.49 -43.04 -47.06
C LEU A 517 -9.67 -43.99 -47.25
N ALA A 518 -10.03 -44.29 -48.50
CA ALA A 518 -11.07 -45.26 -48.83
C ALA A 518 -10.68 -46.69 -48.44
N GLU A 519 -9.43 -47.10 -48.71
CA GLU A 519 -8.87 -48.38 -48.27
C GLU A 519 -8.85 -48.50 -46.73
N LEU A 520 -8.43 -47.44 -46.04
CA LEU A 520 -8.44 -47.38 -44.57
C LEU A 520 -9.88 -47.46 -44.01
N ASN A 521 -10.83 -46.81 -44.67
CA ASN A 521 -12.23 -46.81 -44.27
C ASN A 521 -12.94 -48.16 -44.54
N ASP A 522 -12.52 -48.92 -45.54
CA ASP A 522 -13.00 -50.28 -45.81
C ASP A 522 -12.48 -51.31 -44.78
N ASP A 523 -11.32 -51.06 -44.17
CA ASP A 523 -10.75 -51.94 -43.13
C ASP A 523 -11.25 -51.61 -41.70
N ILE A 524 -11.83 -50.41 -41.48
CA ILE A 524 -12.42 -49.99 -40.20
C ILE A 524 -13.79 -50.68 -39.99
N GLY A 525 -13.95 -51.41 -38.88
CA GLY A 525 -15.19 -52.14 -38.56
C GLY A 525 -15.19 -53.63 -38.94
N HIS A 526 -14.05 -54.17 -39.38
CA HIS A 526 -13.86 -55.61 -39.63
C HIS A 526 -12.89 -56.23 -38.62
N PHE A 527 -13.43 -57.09 -37.72
CA PHE A 527 -12.75 -57.65 -36.53
C PHE A 527 -11.40 -58.38 -36.79
N LYS A 528 -11.10 -58.76 -38.04
CA LYS A 528 -9.83 -59.43 -38.40
C LYS A 528 -8.77 -58.52 -39.03
N ARG A 529 -9.13 -57.30 -39.45
CA ARG A 529 -8.23 -56.37 -40.17
C ARG A 529 -8.07 -55.03 -39.46
N ASP A 530 -9.00 -54.69 -38.58
CA ASP A 530 -8.97 -53.47 -37.79
C ASP A 530 -7.85 -53.51 -36.72
N SER A 531 -7.08 -52.43 -36.60
CA SER A 531 -6.04 -52.26 -35.58
C SER A 531 -5.96 -50.80 -35.13
N GLN A 532 -5.54 -50.55 -33.88
CA GLN A 532 -5.48 -49.19 -33.29
C GLN A 532 -4.58 -48.20 -34.05
N LEU A 533 -3.70 -48.68 -34.94
CA LEU A 533 -2.81 -47.86 -35.77
C LEU A 533 -3.52 -47.18 -36.96
N HIS A 534 -4.78 -47.52 -37.26
CA HIS A 534 -5.53 -46.88 -38.34
C HIS A 534 -6.01 -45.46 -37.98
N THR A 535 -6.27 -45.20 -36.70
CA THR A 535 -6.71 -43.89 -36.17
C THR A 535 -5.72 -42.74 -36.34
N PRO A 536 -4.40 -42.90 -36.13
CA PRO A 536 -3.42 -41.83 -36.40
C PRO A 536 -3.03 -41.69 -37.89
N LEU A 537 -3.44 -42.62 -38.77
CA LEU A 537 -3.14 -42.62 -40.20
C LEU A 537 -4.24 -42.00 -41.08
N ALA A 538 -5.49 -41.97 -40.59
CA ALA A 538 -6.62 -41.22 -41.16
C ALA A 538 -6.54 -39.74 -40.79
#